data_AF-A0A2A2L8E4-F1
#
_entry.id   AF-A0A2A2L8E4-F1
#
_cell.length_a   1.000
_cell.length_b   1.000
_cell.length_c   1.000
_cell.angle_alpha   90.00
_cell.angle_beta   90.00
_cell.angle_gamma   90.00
#
_symmetry.space_group_name_H-M   'P 1'
#
loop_
_entity.id
_entity.type
_entity.pdbx_description
1 polymer ?
#
loop_
_entity_poly.entity_id
_entity_poly.type
_entity_poly.pdbx_seq_one_letter_code
_entity_poly.pdbx_strand_id
1 'polypeptide(L)'
;MYFAGTGESGKSTFIKQMRIIHGNGYSEEDKRAHIRLVYQNVFMAIQSMIRAMDTLGIQFGDSSEELQEKAAVVRAVDFESVTSFEEPYVSYIKELWEDSGIQECYERRREYQLTDSAKYYLNDLRRLSQSDYLPTEQDILRVRVPTTGIIEYPFDLEQIIFRMVDVGGQRSERRKWIHCFGPPRDPIAAREFILKMFVDLNPDADKIIYSHFTCATDTENIRFVFAAVKDTILQHNLKEYNLA
;
A
#
# COMPACT_ATOMS: atom_id res chain seq x y z
N MET A 1 -18.80 -6.05 -8.23
CA MET A 1 -18.33 -5.89 -6.83
C MET A 1 -17.79 -4.49 -6.65
N TYR A 2 -18.29 -3.74 -5.66
CA TYR A 2 -17.80 -2.40 -5.34
C TYR A 2 -16.76 -2.47 -4.22
N PHE A 3 -15.58 -1.89 -4.43
CA PHE A 3 -14.57 -1.74 -3.38
C PHE A 3 -14.66 -0.33 -2.81
N ALA A 4 -15.26 -0.23 -1.61
CA ALA A 4 -15.33 1.00 -0.85
C ALA A 4 -14.38 0.94 0.35
N GLY A 5 -13.74 2.07 0.67
CA GLY A 5 -12.81 2.16 1.79
C GLY A 5 -12.05 3.48 1.75
N THR A 6 -11.50 3.88 2.88
CA THR A 6 -10.69 5.11 2.99
C THR A 6 -9.46 5.08 2.07
N GLY A 7 -8.85 6.24 1.83
CA GLY A 7 -7.56 6.31 1.15
C GLY A 7 -6.53 5.36 1.78
N GLU A 8 -5.77 4.67 0.94
CA GLU A 8 -4.72 3.69 1.32
C GLU A 8 -5.22 2.41 1.99
N SER A 9 -6.52 2.14 2.00
CA SER A 9 -7.07 0.90 2.59
C SER A 9 -6.77 -0.39 1.78
N GLY A 10 -5.89 -0.34 0.77
CA GLY A 10 -5.49 -1.50 -0.04
C GLY A 10 -6.41 -1.86 -1.22
N LYS A 11 -7.41 -1.05 -1.58
CA LYS A 11 -8.36 -1.32 -2.69
C LYS A 11 -7.65 -1.59 -4.02
N SER A 12 -6.82 -0.64 -4.45
CA SER A 12 -6.08 -0.77 -5.71
C SER A 12 -5.11 -1.93 -5.68
N THR A 13 -4.53 -2.25 -4.50
CA THR A 13 -3.69 -3.44 -4.32
C THR A 13 -4.50 -4.73 -4.50
N PHE A 14 -5.73 -4.80 -3.98
CA PHE A 14 -6.62 -5.93 -4.20
C PHE A 14 -6.92 -6.14 -5.70
N ILE A 15 -7.12 -5.05 -6.44
CA ILE A 15 -7.35 -5.11 -7.89
C ILE A 15 -6.12 -5.63 -8.62
N LYS A 16 -4.91 -5.17 -8.25
CA LYS A 16 -3.66 -5.70 -8.78
C LYS A 16 -3.55 -7.21 -8.52
N GLN A 17 -3.99 -7.69 -7.36
CA GLN A 17 -4.02 -9.12 -7.04
C GLN A 17 -4.96 -9.90 -7.96
N MET A 18 -6.14 -9.36 -8.30
CA MET A 18 -7.04 -10.05 -9.23
C MET A 18 -6.43 -10.21 -10.62
N ARG A 19 -5.66 -9.21 -11.08
CA ARG A 19 -4.90 -9.33 -12.32
C ARG A 19 -3.85 -10.44 -12.26
N ILE A 20 -3.19 -10.64 -11.12
CA ILE A 20 -2.20 -11.70 -10.89
C ILE A 20 -2.86 -13.08 -10.80
N ILE A 21 -3.95 -13.20 -10.02
CA ILE A 21 -4.54 -14.49 -9.65
C ILE A 21 -5.47 -15.02 -10.74
N HIS A 22 -6.24 -14.13 -11.38
CA HIS A 22 -7.32 -14.49 -12.32
C HIS A 22 -7.17 -13.86 -13.71
N GLY A 23 -6.22 -12.94 -13.88
CA GLY A 23 -5.87 -12.35 -15.18
C GLY A 23 -4.61 -12.96 -15.78
N ASN A 24 -4.04 -12.26 -16.76
CA ASN A 24 -2.78 -12.65 -17.41
C ASN A 24 -1.53 -12.24 -16.62
N GLY A 25 -1.69 -11.77 -15.38
CA GLY A 25 -0.60 -11.16 -14.61
C GLY A 25 -0.07 -9.87 -15.24
N TYR A 26 1.22 -9.62 -15.02
CA TYR A 26 1.96 -8.48 -15.56
C TYR A 26 3.00 -8.97 -16.56
N SER A 27 2.88 -8.54 -17.83
CA SER A 27 3.90 -8.80 -18.84
C SER A 27 5.20 -8.05 -18.53
N GLU A 28 6.27 -8.37 -19.25
CA GLU A 28 7.55 -7.65 -19.12
C GLU A 28 7.39 -6.16 -19.47
N GLU A 29 6.59 -5.85 -20.49
CA GLU A 29 6.25 -4.47 -20.88
C GLU A 29 5.46 -3.77 -19.77
N ASP A 30 4.47 -4.45 -19.15
CA ASP A 30 3.74 -3.91 -18.01
C ASP A 30 4.69 -3.59 -16.85
N LYS A 31 5.59 -4.53 -16.51
CA LYS A 31 6.56 -4.35 -15.42
C LYS A 31 7.50 -3.17 -15.72
N ARG A 32 7.98 -3.04 -16.96
CA ARG A 32 8.83 -1.90 -17.36
C ARG A 32 8.11 -0.57 -17.19
N ALA A 33 6.81 -0.49 -17.48
CA ALA A 33 6.03 0.73 -17.26
C ALA A 33 5.96 1.15 -15.77
N HIS A 34 6.17 0.23 -14.83
CA HIS A 34 6.18 0.52 -13.39
C HIS A 34 7.54 0.94 -12.84
N ILE A 35 8.65 0.82 -13.60
CA ILE A 35 10.00 1.19 -13.16
C ILE A 35 10.02 2.62 -12.64
N ARG A 36 9.52 3.55 -13.45
CA ARG A 36 9.43 4.97 -13.09
C ARG A 36 8.66 5.16 -11.79
N LEU A 37 7.49 4.55 -11.66
CA LEU A 37 6.63 4.70 -10.48
C LEU A 37 7.32 4.23 -9.19
N VAL A 38 8.14 3.16 -9.27
CA VAL A 38 8.92 2.68 -8.13
C VAL A 38 9.95 3.73 -7.70
N TYR A 39 10.69 4.32 -8.65
CA TYR A 39 11.67 5.37 -8.34
C TYR A 39 10.99 6.60 -7.71
N GLN A 40 9.87 7.03 -8.27
CA GLN A 40 9.08 8.13 -7.71
C GLN A 40 8.64 7.84 -6.27
N ASN A 41 8.26 6.59 -5.97
CA ASN A 41 7.88 6.17 -4.63
C ASN A 41 9.05 6.20 -3.63
N VAL A 42 10.27 5.88 -4.07
CA VAL A 42 11.49 5.99 -3.26
C VAL A 42 11.75 7.45 -2.89
N PHE A 43 11.78 8.34 -3.88
CA PHE A 43 11.99 9.77 -3.65
C PHE A 43 10.89 10.37 -2.76
N MET A 44 9.63 10.07 -3.06
CA MET A 44 8.50 10.53 -2.24
C MET A 44 8.63 10.08 -0.78
N ALA A 45 9.06 8.83 -0.52
CA ALA A 45 9.22 8.31 0.83
C ALA A 45 10.31 9.06 1.60
N ILE A 46 11.53 9.16 1.04
CA ILE A 46 12.65 9.81 1.73
C ILE A 46 12.41 11.31 1.91
N GLN A 47 11.85 12.01 0.90
CA GLN A 47 11.50 13.43 1.00
C GLN A 47 10.42 13.69 2.05
N SER A 48 9.44 12.79 2.20
CA SER A 48 8.42 12.90 3.24
C SER A 48 9.04 12.79 4.64
N MET A 49 10.04 11.92 4.82
CA MET A 49 10.76 11.79 6.10
C MET A 49 11.63 13.00 6.40
N ILE A 50 12.37 13.53 5.42
CA ILE A 50 13.17 14.76 5.58
C ILE A 50 12.27 15.93 6.00
N ARG A 51 11.12 16.14 5.35
CA ARG A 51 10.16 17.19 5.74
C ARG A 51 9.55 16.96 7.12
N ALA A 52 9.34 15.70 7.49
CA ALA A 52 8.81 15.35 8.80
C ALA A 52 9.83 15.59 9.92
N MET A 53 11.14 15.45 9.67
CA MET A 53 12.18 15.79 10.65
C MET A 53 12.09 17.25 11.06
N ASP A 54 11.94 18.18 10.10
CA ASP A 54 11.72 19.62 10.38
C ASP A 54 10.48 19.84 11.25
N THR A 55 9.40 19.11 10.97
CA THR A 55 8.12 19.25 11.67
C THR A 55 8.15 18.66 13.09
N LEU A 56 8.87 17.55 13.28
CA LEU A 56 8.96 16.82 14.55
C LEU A 56 10.15 17.28 15.41
N GLY A 57 10.98 18.19 14.91
CA GLY A 57 12.18 18.69 15.58
C GLY A 57 13.28 17.64 15.72
N ILE A 58 13.34 16.67 14.81
CA ILE A 58 14.33 15.58 14.84
C ILE A 58 15.58 16.05 14.08
N GLN A 59 16.74 15.95 14.72
CA GLN A 59 18.03 16.25 14.09
C GLN A 59 18.57 15.01 13.37
N PHE A 60 19.42 15.20 12.36
CA PHE A 60 20.20 14.11 11.81
C PHE A 60 21.11 13.52 12.90
N GLY A 61 21.31 12.20 12.85
CA GLY A 61 22.24 11.52 13.73
C GLY A 61 23.68 11.89 13.42
N ASP A 62 24.02 11.95 12.13
CA ASP A 62 25.25 12.58 11.67
C ASP A 62 25.07 14.10 11.59
N SER A 63 25.87 14.83 12.37
CA SER A 63 25.88 16.29 12.40
C SER A 63 26.76 16.91 11.31
N SER A 64 27.34 16.10 10.40
CA SER A 64 28.15 16.58 9.28
C SER A 64 27.36 17.49 8.34
N GLU A 65 28.05 18.51 7.80
CA GLU A 65 27.48 19.35 6.74
C GLU A 65 27.21 18.52 5.47
N GLU A 66 28.00 17.47 5.23
CA GLU A 66 27.88 16.59 4.07
C GLU A 66 26.50 15.89 4.01
N LEU A 67 26.02 15.29 5.11
CA LEU A 67 24.72 14.63 5.11
C LEU A 67 23.57 15.64 4.91
N GLN A 68 23.70 16.84 5.47
CA GLN A 68 22.73 17.91 5.30
C GLN A 68 22.67 18.40 3.85
N GLU A 69 23.81 18.51 3.17
CA GLU A 69 23.88 18.82 1.74
C GLU A 69 23.23 17.71 0.90
N LYS A 70 23.52 16.43 1.20
CA LYS A 70 22.86 15.27 0.56
C LYS A 70 21.34 15.33 0.73
N ALA A 71 20.86 15.62 1.94
CA ALA A 71 19.43 15.80 2.22
C ALA A 71 18.83 16.96 1.41
N ALA A 72 19.53 18.09 1.30
CA ALA A 72 19.09 19.24 0.54
C ALA A 72 18.96 18.93 -0.96
N VAL A 73 19.93 18.20 -1.53
CA VAL A 73 19.90 17.74 -2.93
C VAL A 73 18.70 16.81 -3.15
N VAL A 74 18.55 15.77 -2.32
CA VAL A 74 17.41 14.83 -2.43
C VAL A 74 16.07 15.54 -2.27
N ARG A 75 15.97 16.53 -1.37
CA ARG A 75 14.77 17.33 -1.14
C ARG A 75 14.39 18.21 -2.34
N ALA A 76 15.37 18.67 -3.12
CA ALA A 76 15.16 19.56 -4.27
C ALA A 76 14.71 18.81 -5.54
N VAL A 77 14.87 17.48 -5.59
CA VAL A 77 14.42 16.66 -6.73
C VAL A 77 12.90 16.74 -6.86
N ASP A 78 12.41 17.09 -8.04
CA ASP A 78 11.02 16.88 -8.38
C ASP A 78 10.79 15.39 -8.65
N PHE A 79 10.22 14.69 -7.66
CA PHE A 79 10.00 13.26 -7.77
C PHE A 79 9.02 12.92 -8.91
N GLU A 80 8.13 13.81 -9.34
CA GLU A 80 7.17 13.51 -10.40
C GLU A 80 7.86 13.37 -11.76
N SER A 81 8.96 14.09 -12.00
CA SER A 81 9.73 14.01 -13.25
C SER A 81 10.83 12.95 -13.27
N VAL A 82 11.10 12.25 -12.16
CA VAL A 82 12.11 11.18 -12.10
C VAL A 82 11.81 10.08 -13.11
N THR A 83 12.83 9.65 -13.86
CA THR A 83 12.77 8.55 -14.84
C THR A 83 13.88 7.50 -14.66
N SER A 84 15.00 7.86 -14.02
CA SER A 84 16.11 6.95 -13.69
C SER A 84 16.43 6.99 -12.19
N PHE A 85 17.16 5.98 -11.72
CA PHE A 85 17.60 5.86 -10.33
C PHE A 85 19.08 5.49 -10.28
N GLU A 86 19.92 6.51 -10.36
CA GLU A 86 21.37 6.41 -10.57
C GLU A 86 22.14 7.23 -9.53
N GLU A 87 23.46 7.09 -9.53
CA GLU A 87 24.32 7.95 -8.71
C GLU A 87 24.22 9.42 -9.17
N PRO A 88 24.36 10.39 -8.24
CA PRO A 88 24.67 10.23 -6.82
C PRO A 88 23.45 9.96 -5.92
N TYR A 89 22.23 9.89 -6.49
CA TYR A 89 21.02 9.79 -5.67
C TYR A 89 20.91 8.48 -4.90
N VAL A 90 21.39 7.38 -5.48
CA VAL A 90 21.38 6.06 -4.84
C VAL A 90 22.20 6.08 -3.55
N SER A 91 23.45 6.56 -3.61
CA SER A 91 24.30 6.70 -2.42
C SER A 91 23.71 7.68 -1.41
N TYR A 92 23.23 8.84 -1.85
CA TYR A 92 22.68 9.85 -0.95
C TYR A 92 21.46 9.33 -0.19
N ILE A 93 20.51 8.70 -0.87
CA ILE A 93 19.30 8.15 -0.24
C ILE A 93 19.65 6.99 0.69
N LYS A 94 20.66 6.18 0.32
CA LYS A 94 21.14 5.09 1.17
C LYS A 94 21.71 5.63 2.48
N GLU A 95 22.62 6.60 2.42
CA GLU A 95 23.22 7.21 3.61
C GLU A 95 22.18 7.91 4.49
N LEU A 96 21.25 8.63 3.88
CA LEU A 96 20.11 9.22 4.59
C LEU A 96 19.25 8.15 5.26
N TRP A 97 19.00 7.02 4.60
CA TRP A 97 18.23 5.93 5.22
C TRP A 97 18.99 5.28 6.38
N GLU A 98 20.32 5.20 6.33
CA GLU A 98 21.15 4.64 7.40
C GLU A 98 21.33 5.62 8.59
N ASP A 99 21.00 6.90 8.42
CA ASP A 99 21.06 7.91 9.49
C ASP A 99 20.07 7.62 10.64
N SER A 100 20.55 7.73 11.87
CA SER A 100 19.75 7.44 13.07
C SER A 100 18.60 8.44 13.29
N GLY A 101 18.73 9.69 12.85
CA GLY A 101 17.66 10.69 12.90
C GLY A 101 16.54 10.39 11.91
N ILE A 102 16.89 9.97 10.68
CA ILE A 102 15.91 9.47 9.71
C ILE A 102 15.23 8.19 10.21
N GLN A 103 15.96 7.25 10.83
CA GLN A 103 15.36 6.06 11.44
C GLN A 103 14.42 6.41 12.60
N GLU A 104 14.76 7.37 13.46
CA GLU A 104 13.87 7.88 14.49
C GLU A 104 12.58 8.47 13.88
N CYS A 105 12.74 9.29 12.83
CA CYS A 105 11.62 9.86 12.08
C CYS A 105 10.71 8.76 11.54
N TYR A 106 11.29 7.71 10.93
CA TYR A 106 10.54 6.55 10.43
C TYR A 106 9.78 5.81 11.54
N GLU A 107 10.33 5.67 12.74
CA GLU A 107 9.60 5.04 13.85
C GLU A 107 8.41 5.89 14.33
N ARG A 108 8.47 7.22 14.09
CA ARG A 108 7.38 8.17 14.32
C ARG A 108 6.47 8.38 13.09
N ARG A 109 6.56 7.54 12.06
CA ARG A 109 5.76 7.59 10.81
C ARG A 109 4.23 7.64 10.98
N ARG A 110 3.71 7.34 12.17
CA ARG A 110 2.29 7.50 12.52
C ARG A 110 1.87 8.96 12.73
N GLU A 111 2.83 9.88 12.91
CA GLU A 111 2.60 11.30 13.19
C GLU A 111 2.48 12.17 11.92
N TYR A 112 2.89 11.63 10.77
CA TYR A 112 2.85 12.28 9.46
C TYR A 112 2.42 11.28 8.38
N GLN A 113 2.23 11.76 7.16
CA GLN A 113 1.86 10.89 6.04
C GLN A 113 3.12 10.30 5.41
N LEU A 114 3.31 8.98 5.59
CA LEU A 114 4.32 8.20 4.90
C LEU A 114 3.64 7.04 4.16
N THR A 115 4.26 6.55 3.08
CA THR A 115 3.77 5.34 2.41
C THR A 115 4.19 4.10 3.19
N ASP A 116 3.28 3.13 3.33
CA ASP A 116 3.58 1.86 4.04
C ASP A 116 4.70 1.06 3.37
N SER A 117 4.92 1.29 2.07
CA SER A 117 5.97 0.65 1.28
C SER A 117 7.36 1.28 1.44
N ALA A 118 7.50 2.39 2.18
CA ALA A 118 8.77 3.12 2.32
C ALA A 118 9.93 2.20 2.71
N LYS A 119 9.78 1.45 3.80
CA LYS A 119 10.83 0.51 4.29
C LYS A 119 11.13 -0.62 3.33
N TYR A 120 10.14 -1.08 2.56
CA TYR A 120 10.34 -2.16 1.58
C TYR A 120 11.32 -1.74 0.49
N TYR A 121 11.16 -0.53 -0.06
CA TYR A 121 12.07 -0.04 -1.10
C TYR A 121 13.40 0.46 -0.54
N LEU A 122 13.38 1.21 0.57
CA LEU A 122 14.59 1.81 1.14
C LEU A 122 15.57 0.77 1.71
N ASN A 123 15.10 -0.40 2.11
CA ASN A 123 15.96 -1.49 2.55
C ASN A 123 16.74 -2.17 1.41
N ASP A 124 16.35 -1.97 0.16
CA ASP A 124 16.95 -2.68 -0.99
C ASP A 124 17.15 -1.77 -2.21
N LEU A 125 17.76 -0.61 -1.98
CA LEU A 125 18.03 0.39 -3.02
C LEU A 125 18.98 -0.14 -4.11
N ARG A 126 19.88 -1.07 -3.77
CA ARG A 126 20.84 -1.66 -4.71
C ARG A 126 20.15 -2.47 -5.80
N ARG A 127 19.09 -3.21 -5.47
CA ARG A 127 18.30 -3.94 -6.47
C ARG A 127 17.61 -2.98 -7.44
N LEU A 128 17.08 -1.88 -6.91
CA LEU A 128 16.36 -0.87 -7.71
C LEU A 128 17.30 -0.09 -8.64
N SER A 129 18.58 0.05 -8.30
CA SER A 129 19.57 0.79 -9.08
C SER A 129 20.31 -0.04 -10.13
N GLN A 130 19.99 -1.33 -10.28
CA GLN A 130 20.64 -2.16 -11.31
C GLN A 130 20.17 -1.73 -12.72
N SER A 131 21.07 -1.78 -13.70
CA SER A 131 20.77 -1.40 -15.08
C SER A 131 19.73 -2.30 -15.76
N ASP A 132 19.63 -3.55 -15.31
CA ASP A 132 18.67 -4.55 -15.76
C ASP A 132 17.46 -4.68 -14.82
N TYR A 133 17.28 -3.73 -13.91
CA TYR A 133 16.17 -3.76 -12.96
C TYR A 133 14.82 -3.88 -13.66
N LEU A 134 14.07 -4.89 -13.25
CA LEU A 134 12.70 -5.12 -13.63
C LEU A 134 11.85 -5.30 -12.36
N PRO A 135 10.76 -4.53 -12.18
CA PRO A 135 9.90 -4.65 -11.02
C PRO A 135 9.32 -6.06 -10.90
N THR A 136 9.43 -6.62 -9.71
CA THR A 136 8.71 -7.84 -9.33
C THR A 136 7.22 -7.54 -9.17
N GLU A 137 6.39 -8.59 -9.16
CA GLU A 137 4.98 -8.43 -8.79
C GLU A 137 4.82 -7.81 -7.39
N GLN A 138 5.75 -8.10 -6.48
CA GLN A 138 5.76 -7.53 -5.15
C GLN A 138 6.04 -6.02 -5.17
N ASP A 139 6.94 -5.56 -6.05
CA ASP A 139 7.18 -4.13 -6.27
C ASP A 139 5.92 -3.46 -6.83
N ILE A 140 5.24 -4.11 -7.78
CA ILE A 140 4.02 -3.59 -8.40
C ILE A 140 2.87 -3.53 -7.39
N LEU A 141 2.71 -4.53 -6.53
CA LEU A 141 1.70 -4.54 -5.46
C LEU A 141 1.93 -3.40 -4.46
N ARG A 142 3.19 -3.07 -4.18
CA ARG A 142 3.60 -2.05 -3.21
C ARG A 142 3.68 -0.64 -3.76
N VAL A 143 3.78 -0.47 -5.08
CA VAL A 143 3.89 0.86 -5.67
C VAL A 143 2.59 1.63 -5.49
N ARG A 144 2.72 2.86 -5.00
CA ARG A 144 1.56 3.71 -4.76
C ARG A 144 1.34 4.62 -5.97
N VAL A 145 0.12 4.56 -6.48
CA VAL A 145 -0.44 5.51 -7.45
C VAL A 145 -1.76 5.99 -6.86
N PRO A 146 -1.98 7.31 -6.69
CA PRO A 146 -3.25 7.81 -6.17
C PRO A 146 -4.37 7.51 -7.17
N THR A 147 -5.40 6.78 -6.75
CA THR A 147 -6.61 6.60 -7.56
C THR A 147 -7.40 7.90 -7.60
N THR A 148 -7.59 8.45 -8.79
CA THR A 148 -8.49 9.58 -9.05
C THR A 148 -9.76 9.08 -9.73
N GLY A 149 -10.92 9.54 -9.26
CA GLY A 149 -12.20 9.15 -9.84
C GLY A 149 -12.63 7.71 -9.56
N ILE A 150 -13.40 7.13 -10.50
CA ILE A 150 -13.92 5.78 -10.48
C ILE A 150 -13.22 4.99 -11.58
N ILE A 151 -12.62 3.86 -11.24
CA ILE A 151 -11.93 2.98 -12.21
C ILE A 151 -12.55 1.60 -12.16
N GLU A 152 -12.91 1.06 -13.32
CA GLU A 152 -13.50 -0.27 -13.45
C GLU A 152 -12.51 -1.28 -14.03
N TYR A 153 -12.44 -2.46 -13.41
CA TYR A 153 -11.60 -3.58 -13.83
C TYR A 153 -12.46 -4.82 -14.04
N PRO A 154 -12.78 -5.16 -15.30
CA PRO A 154 -13.40 -6.44 -15.61
C PRO A 154 -12.35 -7.56 -15.55
N PHE A 155 -12.75 -8.73 -15.05
CA PHE A 155 -11.97 -9.97 -15.18
C PHE A 155 -12.91 -11.17 -15.27
N ASP A 156 -12.43 -12.20 -15.98
CA ASP A 156 -13.17 -13.43 -16.18
C ASP A 156 -12.81 -14.44 -15.10
N LEU A 157 -13.82 -15.04 -14.49
CA LEU A 157 -13.67 -16.11 -13.51
C LEU A 157 -14.61 -17.24 -13.85
N GLU A 158 -14.08 -18.33 -14.41
CA GLU A 158 -14.83 -19.57 -14.68
C GLU A 158 -16.17 -19.30 -15.41
N GLN A 159 -16.12 -18.50 -16.50
CA GLN A 159 -17.27 -18.08 -17.35
C GLN A 159 -18.17 -16.97 -16.77
N ILE A 160 -17.89 -16.48 -15.56
CA ILE A 160 -18.57 -15.32 -14.98
C ILE A 160 -17.66 -14.08 -15.08
N ILE A 161 -18.16 -13.02 -15.69
CA ILE A 161 -17.43 -11.74 -15.76
C ILE A 161 -17.66 -10.97 -14.46
N PHE A 162 -16.63 -10.86 -13.64
CA PHE A 162 -16.64 -9.99 -12.48
C PHE A 162 -16.17 -8.59 -12.88
N ARG A 163 -16.91 -7.57 -12.45
CA ARG A 163 -16.50 -6.16 -12.59
C ARG A 163 -16.17 -5.60 -11.21
N MET A 164 -14.93 -5.20 -11.02
CA MET A 164 -14.48 -4.48 -9.82
C MET A 164 -14.47 -2.98 -10.07
N VAL A 165 -14.96 -2.23 -9.10
CA VAL A 165 -15.03 -0.77 -9.17
C VAL A 165 -14.20 -0.20 -8.01
N ASP A 166 -13.06 0.44 -8.33
CA ASP A 166 -12.24 1.21 -7.40
C ASP A 166 -12.74 2.66 -7.36
N VAL A 167 -13.06 3.15 -6.16
CA VAL A 167 -13.49 4.53 -5.95
C VAL A 167 -12.42 5.25 -5.14
N GLY A 168 -11.92 6.37 -5.65
CA GLY A 168 -10.94 7.21 -4.95
C GLY A 168 -11.43 7.63 -3.56
N GLY A 169 -10.73 7.17 -2.52
CA GLY A 169 -11.16 7.31 -1.12
C GLY A 169 -10.54 8.50 -0.36
N GLN A 170 -10.07 9.54 -1.05
CA GLN A 170 -9.34 10.63 -0.39
C GLN A 170 -10.31 11.59 0.34
N ARG A 171 -10.37 11.46 1.67
CA ARG A 171 -10.76 12.53 2.60
C ARG A 171 -10.06 12.31 3.94
N SER A 172 -9.55 13.40 4.51
CA SER A 172 -8.83 13.44 5.79
C SER A 172 -9.74 13.09 6.96
N GLU A 173 -9.27 12.24 7.89
CA GLU A 173 -9.57 12.23 9.35
C GLU A 173 -8.97 10.95 9.99
N ARG A 174 -7.64 10.93 10.22
CA ARG A 174 -6.93 9.80 10.87
C ARG A 174 -6.70 9.96 12.38
N ARG A 175 -7.28 10.99 13.02
CA ARG A 175 -6.96 11.31 14.44
C ARG A 175 -7.92 10.74 15.49
N LYS A 176 -8.90 9.92 15.14
CA LYS A 176 -9.99 9.52 16.08
C LYS A 176 -9.88 8.12 16.70
N TRP A 177 -8.87 7.31 16.33
CA TRP A 177 -8.85 5.86 16.64
C TRP A 177 -7.81 5.47 17.71
N ILE A 178 -7.10 6.45 18.28
CA ILE A 178 -5.97 6.23 19.21
C ILE A 178 -6.39 5.59 20.55
N HIS A 179 -7.69 5.62 20.90
CA HIS A 179 -8.16 5.16 22.21
C HIS A 179 -8.75 3.74 22.23
N CYS A 180 -8.69 3.01 21.12
CA CYS A 180 -9.45 1.76 20.96
C CYS A 180 -8.54 0.53 20.79
N PHE A 181 -7.46 0.41 21.56
CA PHE A 181 -6.61 -0.78 21.51
C PHE A 181 -6.94 -1.73 22.67
N GLY A 182 -7.18 -3.00 22.33
CA GLY A 182 -7.19 -4.11 23.27
C GLY A 182 -5.84 -4.28 24.01
N PRO A 183 -5.64 -5.38 24.76
CA PRO A 183 -4.43 -5.60 25.52
C PRO A 183 -3.16 -5.38 24.68
N PRO A 184 -2.12 -4.70 25.21
CA PRO A 184 -0.89 -4.47 24.46
C PRO A 184 -0.28 -5.78 23.95
N ARG A 185 0.13 -5.80 22.67
CA ARG A 185 0.88 -6.89 22.02
C ARG A 185 0.11 -8.19 21.73
N ASP A 186 -1.22 -8.15 21.61
CA ASP A 186 -1.99 -9.27 21.07
C ASP A 186 -2.61 -8.91 19.70
N PRO A 187 -1.98 -9.30 18.57
CA PRO A 187 -2.50 -9.03 17.24
C PRO A 187 -3.85 -9.70 16.96
N ILE A 188 -4.12 -10.84 17.60
CA ILE A 188 -5.37 -11.60 17.42
C ILE A 188 -6.49 -10.85 18.16
N ALA A 189 -6.31 -10.53 19.43
CA ALA A 189 -7.31 -9.75 20.16
C ALA A 189 -7.56 -8.39 19.50
N ALA A 190 -6.52 -7.71 19.00
CA ALA A 190 -6.65 -6.43 18.33
C ALA A 190 -7.50 -6.52 17.04
N ARG A 191 -7.25 -7.51 16.18
CA ARG A 191 -8.01 -7.66 14.92
C ARG A 191 -9.47 -8.06 15.18
N GLU A 192 -9.73 -8.91 16.18
CA GLU A 192 -11.10 -9.31 16.56
C GLU A 192 -11.88 -8.13 17.15
N PHE A 193 -11.21 -7.31 17.97
CA PHE A 193 -11.81 -6.10 18.51
C PHE A 193 -12.17 -5.10 17.41
N ILE A 194 -11.28 -4.87 16.43
CA ILE A 194 -11.57 -4.02 15.27
C ILE A 194 -12.75 -4.59 14.48
N LEU A 195 -12.75 -5.90 14.18
CA LEU A 195 -13.87 -6.54 13.48
C LEU A 195 -15.19 -6.30 14.21
N LYS A 196 -15.21 -6.51 15.52
CA LYS A 196 -16.39 -6.28 16.36
C LYS A 196 -16.89 -4.85 16.24
N MET A 197 -16.00 -3.85 16.28
CA MET A 197 -16.39 -2.45 16.10
C MET A 197 -17.12 -2.20 14.77
N PHE A 198 -16.72 -2.85 13.68
CA PHE A 198 -17.39 -2.70 12.39
C PHE A 198 -18.71 -3.47 12.33
N VAL A 199 -18.76 -4.69 12.86
CA VAL A 199 -19.98 -5.51 12.87
C VAL A 199 -21.07 -4.90 13.74
N ASP A 200 -20.70 -4.32 14.90
CA ASP A 200 -21.63 -3.67 15.83
C ASP A 200 -22.29 -2.41 15.21
N LEU A 201 -21.78 -1.87 14.09
CA LEU A 201 -22.40 -0.78 13.35
C LEU A 201 -23.56 -1.23 12.44
N ASN A 202 -23.79 -2.54 12.29
CA ASN A 202 -24.88 -3.07 11.48
C ASN A 202 -26.22 -2.97 12.21
N PRO A 203 -27.17 -2.14 11.74
CA PRO A 203 -28.48 -2.02 12.39
C PRO A 203 -29.43 -3.17 12.05
N ASP A 204 -29.12 -3.95 11.01
CA ASP A 204 -29.99 -4.99 10.46
C ASP A 204 -29.46 -6.39 10.80
N ALA A 205 -30.15 -7.08 11.71
CA ALA A 205 -29.76 -8.41 12.18
C ALA A 205 -29.97 -9.51 11.13
N ASP A 206 -30.86 -9.30 10.15
CA ASP A 206 -31.11 -10.26 9.07
C ASP A 206 -30.04 -10.17 7.98
N LYS A 207 -29.33 -9.03 7.91
CA LYS A 207 -28.22 -8.82 6.99
C LYS A 207 -26.91 -9.34 7.57
N ILE A 208 -26.49 -10.52 7.11
CA ILE A 208 -25.22 -11.13 7.51
C ILE A 208 -24.02 -10.35 6.93
N ILE A 209 -23.06 -9.99 7.77
CA ILE A 209 -21.77 -9.42 7.36
C ILE A 209 -20.74 -10.55 7.27
N TYR A 210 -20.21 -10.76 6.07
CA TYR A 210 -19.10 -11.68 5.83
C TYR A 210 -17.78 -10.93 5.94
N SER A 211 -16.89 -11.39 6.83
CA SER A 211 -15.63 -10.73 7.13
C SER A 211 -14.43 -11.65 6.94
N HIS A 212 -13.34 -11.10 6.39
CA HIS A 212 -12.06 -11.79 6.23
C HIS A 212 -10.92 -10.86 6.66
N PHE A 213 -9.91 -11.42 7.35
CA PHE A 213 -8.66 -10.72 7.59
C PHE A 213 -7.72 -10.92 6.40
N THR A 214 -7.24 -9.81 5.83
CA THR A 214 -6.47 -9.83 4.59
C THR A 214 -5.12 -9.13 4.74
N CYS A 215 -4.15 -9.60 3.96
CA CYS A 215 -2.91 -8.89 3.64
C CYS A 215 -2.91 -8.68 2.12
N ALA A 216 -3.26 -7.47 1.67
CA ALA A 216 -3.44 -7.19 0.23
C ALA A 216 -2.18 -7.42 -0.60
N THR A 217 -1.00 -7.38 0.01
CA THR A 217 0.28 -7.66 -0.66
C THR A 217 0.69 -9.12 -0.65
N ASP A 218 -0.07 -10.01 0.01
CA ASP A 218 0.14 -11.46 0.04
C ASP A 218 -0.81 -12.15 -0.93
N THR A 219 -0.25 -12.66 -2.02
CA THR A 219 -1.02 -13.27 -3.12
C THR A 219 -1.78 -14.52 -2.67
N GLU A 220 -1.21 -15.35 -1.80
CA GLU A 220 -1.86 -16.60 -1.36
C GLU A 220 -2.97 -16.31 -0.36
N ASN A 221 -2.77 -15.34 0.54
CA ASN A 221 -3.84 -14.86 1.41
C ASN A 221 -5.04 -14.35 0.59
N ILE A 222 -4.79 -13.55 -0.45
CA ILE A 222 -5.87 -13.00 -1.29
C ILE A 222 -6.53 -14.08 -2.15
N ARG A 223 -5.78 -15.06 -2.66
CA ARG A 223 -6.32 -16.22 -3.37
C ARG A 223 -7.33 -16.98 -2.51
N PHE A 224 -6.95 -17.29 -1.26
CA PHE A 224 -7.81 -18.00 -0.32
C PHE A 224 -9.07 -17.21 0.03
N VAL A 225 -8.91 -15.92 0.35
CA VAL A 225 -10.03 -15.04 0.72
C VAL A 225 -10.98 -14.86 -0.44
N PHE A 226 -10.46 -14.64 -1.65
CA PHE A 226 -11.32 -14.42 -2.81
C PHE A 226 -12.07 -15.69 -3.21
N ALA A 227 -11.49 -16.88 -3.06
CA ALA A 227 -12.21 -18.14 -3.24
C ALA A 227 -13.40 -18.26 -2.27
N ALA A 228 -13.21 -17.93 -0.99
CA ALA A 228 -14.30 -17.95 -0.01
C ALA A 228 -15.41 -16.92 -0.34
N VAL A 229 -15.03 -15.73 -0.81
CA VAL A 229 -15.98 -14.69 -1.26
C VAL A 229 -16.75 -15.14 -2.50
N LYS A 230 -16.09 -15.79 -3.46
CA LYS A 230 -16.72 -16.38 -4.65
C LYS A 230 -17.81 -17.36 -4.23
N ASP A 231 -17.48 -18.32 -3.38
CA ASP A 231 -18.41 -19.36 -2.94
C ASP A 231 -19.61 -18.76 -2.20
N THR A 232 -19.38 -17.74 -1.36
CA THR A 232 -20.45 -17.03 -0.65
C THR A 232 -21.40 -16.32 -1.61
N ILE A 233 -20.87 -15.59 -2.60
CA ILE A 233 -21.68 -14.85 -3.59
C ILE A 233 -22.49 -15.84 -4.44
N LEU A 234 -21.87 -16.92 -4.91
CA LEU A 234 -22.55 -17.93 -5.72
C LEU A 234 -23.66 -18.62 -4.94
N GLN A 235 -23.40 -19.04 -3.70
CA GLN A 235 -24.40 -19.67 -2.84
C GLN A 235 -25.57 -18.73 -2.51
N HIS A 236 -25.29 -17.44 -2.29
CA HIS A 236 -26.34 -16.46 -2.02
C HIS A 236 -27.25 -16.26 -3.23
N ASN A 237 -26.66 -16.03 -4.42
CA ASN A 237 -27.43 -15.85 -5.66
C ASN A 237 -28.24 -17.11 -6.00
N LEU A 238 -27.67 -18.32 -5.86
CA LEU A 238 -28.39 -19.57 -6.13
C LEU A 238 -29.62 -19.75 -5.23
N LYS A 239 -29.50 -19.36 -3.94
CA LYS A 239 -30.62 -19.38 -2.99
C LYS A 239 -31.69 -18.35 -3.34
N GLU A 240 -31.30 -17.13 -3.74
CA GLU A 240 -32.26 -16.09 -4.14
C GLU A 240 -33.10 -16.50 -5.36
N TYR A 241 -32.53 -17.30 -6.27
CA TYR A 241 -33.23 -17.78 -7.47
C TYR A 241 -33.85 -19.19 -7.32
N ASN A 242 -33.87 -19.77 -6.11
CA ASN A 242 -34.37 -21.14 -5.84
C ASN A 242 -33.75 -22.22 -6.74
N LEU A 243 -32.47 -22.06 -7.10
CA LEU A 243 -31.72 -22.98 -7.96
C LEU A 243 -30.88 -24.00 -7.16
N ALA A 244 -31.00 -24.02 -5.83
CA ALA A 244 -30.27 -24.90 -4.91
C ALA A 244 -31.18 -25.44 -3.79
#